data_AF-A0A7C9CK28-F1
#
_entry.id   AF-A0A7C9CK28-F1
#
_cell.length_a   1.000
_cell.length_b   1.000
_cell.length_c   1.000
_cell.angle_alpha   90.00
_cell.angle_beta   90.00
_cell.angle_gamma   90.00
#
_symmetry.space_group_name_H-M   'P 1'
#
loop_
_entity.id
_entity.type
_entity.pdbx_description
1 polymer ?
#
loop_
_entity_poly.entity_id
_entity_poly.type
_entity_poly.pdbx_seq_one_letter_code
_entity_poly.pdbx_strand_id
1 'polypeptide(L)'
;VATTLLNLSINGNKKIAIAKADAIEPLIHVLRTGSPEARQNSAAALGSLSVFKDNNILIGNSGAIGPLPELLGNGTPLGKRYVATALFNLSTCNENRPEIVKSGAVKSLIELMDPATGMVEKAVVVLANLATIPEGRTAIAEAEGITHLVEAVELG
;
A
#
# COMPACT_ATOMS: atom_id res chain seq x y z
N VAL A 1 16.87 -6.57 10.69
CA VAL A 1 17.19 -5.84 9.43
C VAL A 1 16.01 -5.03 8.92
N ALA A 2 14.86 -5.62 8.57
CA ALA A 2 13.68 -4.86 8.10
C ALA A 2 13.22 -3.80 9.12
N THR A 3 13.16 -4.12 10.41
CA THR A 3 12.84 -3.18 11.49
C THR A 3 13.86 -2.04 11.61
N THR A 4 15.15 -2.32 11.39
CA THR A 4 16.22 -1.33 11.42
C THR A 4 16.11 -0.38 10.22
N LEU A 5 15.84 -0.92 9.02
CA LEU A 5 15.61 -0.15 7.81
C LEU A 5 14.33 0.69 7.92
N LEU A 6 13.27 0.15 8.51
CA LEU A 6 12.06 0.91 8.83
C LEU A 6 12.39 2.12 9.72
N ASN A 7 13.09 1.89 10.84
CA ASN A 7 13.45 2.97 11.76
C ASN A 7 14.34 4.04 11.11
N LEU A 8 15.28 3.62 10.25
CA LEU A 8 16.12 4.56 9.49
C LEU A 8 15.33 5.29 8.40
N SER A 9 14.33 4.64 7.80
CA SER A 9 13.47 5.24 6.78
C SER A 9 12.59 6.35 7.34
N ILE A 10 12.33 6.42 8.65
CA ILE A 10 11.52 7.50 9.23
C ILE A 10 12.21 8.87 9.07
N ASN A 11 13.54 8.91 8.91
CA ASN A 11 14.30 10.14 8.68
C ASN A 11 14.51 10.39 7.17
N GLY A 12 13.97 11.50 6.64
CA GLY A 12 13.94 11.82 5.20
C GLY A 12 15.29 11.76 4.49
N ASN A 13 16.37 12.22 5.13
CA ASN A 13 17.72 12.23 4.54
C ASN A 13 18.32 10.82 4.42
N LYS A 14 17.85 9.85 5.22
CA LYS A 14 18.34 8.46 5.21
C LYS A 14 17.55 7.58 4.25
N LYS A 15 16.32 7.97 3.88
CA LYS A 15 15.50 7.24 2.89
C LYS A 15 16.17 7.15 1.51
N ILE A 16 16.77 8.26 1.04
CA ILE A 16 17.49 8.29 -0.24
C ILE A 16 18.72 7.39 -0.17
N ALA A 17 19.44 7.38 0.95
CA ALA A 17 20.61 6.52 1.15
C ALA A 17 20.25 5.02 1.18
N ILE A 18 19.12 4.65 1.79
CA ILE A 18 18.63 3.26 1.82
C ILE A 18 18.27 2.79 0.41
N ALA A 19 17.56 3.61 -0.36
CA ALA A 19 17.22 3.27 -1.74
C ALA A 19 18.45 3.17 -2.65
N LYS A 20 19.42 4.09 -2.50
CA LYS A 20 20.71 4.06 -3.20
C LYS A 20 21.62 2.91 -2.78
N ALA A 21 21.32 2.22 -1.69
CA ALA A 21 22.07 1.06 -1.19
C ALA A 21 21.43 -0.28 -1.62
N ASP A 22 20.63 -0.29 -2.69
CA ASP A 22 19.97 -1.49 -3.26
C ASP A 22 19.09 -2.26 -2.26
N ALA A 23 18.53 -1.58 -1.25
CA ALA A 23 17.75 -2.24 -0.20
C ALA A 23 16.33 -2.67 -0.64
N ILE A 24 15.85 -2.24 -1.81
CA ILE A 24 14.48 -2.51 -2.29
C ILE A 24 14.28 -4.00 -2.57
N GLU A 25 15.17 -4.65 -3.33
CA GLU A 25 15.07 -6.08 -3.65
C GLU A 25 15.12 -6.98 -2.39
N PRO A 26 16.07 -6.79 -1.45
CA PRO A 26 16.05 -7.51 -0.17
C PRO A 26 14.77 -7.32 0.63
N LEU A 27 14.20 -6.11 0.66
CA LEU A 27 12.92 -5.87 1.33
C LEU A 27 11.79 -6.63 0.65
N ILE A 28 11.73 -6.66 -0.67
CA ILE A 28 10.71 -7.42 -1.42
C ILE A 28 10.86 -8.92 -1.16
N HIS A 29 12.08 -9.43 -1.09
CA HIS A 29 12.31 -10.81 -0.69
C HIS A 29 11.71 -11.09 0.70
N VAL A 30 12.01 -10.26 1.70
CA VAL A 30 11.45 -10.39 3.06
C VAL A 30 9.92 -10.25 3.07
N LEU A 31 9.35 -9.39 2.23
CA LEU A 31 7.90 -9.21 2.10
C LEU A 31 7.20 -10.51 1.66
N ARG A 32 7.88 -11.33 0.84
CA ARG A 32 7.37 -12.59 0.30
C ARG A 32 7.63 -13.79 1.21
N THR A 33 8.82 -13.86 1.81
CA THR A 33 9.30 -15.10 2.48
C THR A 33 9.47 -14.97 3.99
N GLY A 34 9.38 -13.76 4.53
CA GLY A 34 9.63 -13.48 5.94
C GLY A 34 8.53 -13.99 6.88
N SER A 35 8.82 -13.93 8.18
CA SER A 35 7.80 -14.10 9.23
C SER A 35 6.71 -13.02 9.12
N PRO A 36 5.51 -13.22 9.67
CA PRO A 36 4.44 -12.22 9.63
C PRO A 36 4.90 -10.82 10.06
N GLU A 37 5.68 -10.72 11.13
CA GLU A 37 6.26 -9.46 11.61
C GLU A 37 7.29 -8.88 10.63
N ALA A 38 8.17 -9.73 10.07
CA ALA A 38 9.17 -9.27 9.10
C ALA A 38 8.52 -8.76 7.81
N ARG A 39 7.44 -9.43 7.34
CA ARG A 39 6.65 -8.99 6.19
C ARG A 39 6.00 -7.64 6.44
N GLN A 40 5.40 -7.44 7.62
CA GLN A 40 4.80 -6.16 8.03
C GLN A 40 5.83 -5.03 8.07
N ASN A 41 6.99 -5.28 8.68
CA ASN A 41 8.09 -4.32 8.73
C ASN A 41 8.64 -4.00 7.34
N SER A 42 8.68 -5.00 6.45
CA SER A 42 9.09 -4.79 5.06
C SER A 42 8.09 -3.93 4.29
N ALA A 43 6.78 -4.21 4.41
CA ALA A 43 5.73 -3.38 3.82
C ALA A 43 5.82 -1.92 4.30
N ALA A 44 6.07 -1.72 5.60
CA ALA A 44 6.26 -0.39 6.19
C ALA A 44 7.48 0.33 5.60
N ALA A 45 8.61 -0.35 5.47
CA ALA A 45 9.83 0.21 4.89
C ALA A 45 9.63 0.59 3.41
N LEU A 46 9.06 -0.31 2.60
CA LEU A 46 8.76 -0.06 1.19
C LEU A 46 7.77 1.11 1.04
N GLY A 47 6.72 1.15 1.87
CA GLY A 47 5.79 2.28 1.92
C GLY A 47 6.51 3.60 2.22
N SER A 48 7.40 3.61 3.21
CA SER A 48 8.20 4.80 3.56
C SER A 48 9.12 5.28 2.44
N LEU A 49 9.73 4.35 1.69
CA LEU A 49 10.64 4.63 0.58
C LEU A 49 9.90 5.13 -0.67
N SER A 50 8.67 4.65 -0.91
CA SER A 50 7.83 5.04 -2.06
C SER A 50 7.33 6.49 -2.03
N VAL A 51 7.64 7.26 -0.98
CA VAL A 51 7.38 8.72 -0.95
C VAL A 51 8.21 9.47 -2.02
N PHE A 52 9.34 8.90 -2.45
CA PHE A 52 10.11 9.46 -3.57
C PHE A 52 9.65 8.82 -4.89
N LYS A 53 9.45 9.66 -5.91
CA LYS A 53 8.93 9.25 -7.22
C LYS A 53 9.71 8.09 -7.84
N ASP A 54 11.03 8.17 -7.89
CA ASP A 54 11.87 7.14 -8.52
C ASP A 54 11.75 5.79 -7.78
N ASN A 55 11.72 5.82 -6.45
CA ASN A 55 11.51 4.62 -5.64
C ASN A 55 10.10 4.06 -5.83
N ASN A 56 9.09 4.92 -5.97
CA ASN A 56 7.71 4.51 -6.16
C ASN A 56 7.54 3.70 -7.45
N ILE A 57 8.12 4.19 -8.55
CA ILE A 57 8.16 3.50 -9.84
C ILE A 57 8.93 2.18 -9.71
N LEU A 58 10.11 2.20 -9.10
CA LEU A 58 10.94 1.00 -8.93
C LEU A 58 10.22 -0.09 -8.12
N ILE A 59 9.66 0.27 -6.96
CA ILE A 59 8.96 -0.65 -6.07
C ILE A 59 7.72 -1.26 -6.77
N GLY A 60 6.97 -0.44 -7.51
CA GLY A 60 5.82 -0.92 -8.28
C GLY A 60 6.21 -1.95 -9.33
N ASN A 61 7.31 -1.70 -10.05
CA ASN A 61 7.80 -2.60 -11.11
C ASN A 61 8.51 -3.86 -10.57
N SER A 62 8.98 -3.86 -9.32
CA SER A 62 9.65 -5.03 -8.72
C SER A 62 8.68 -6.10 -8.17
N GLY A 63 7.37 -5.95 -8.40
CA GLY A 63 6.36 -6.90 -7.93
C GLY A 63 6.15 -6.88 -6.41
N ALA A 64 6.41 -5.73 -5.77
CA ALA A 64 6.16 -5.53 -4.35
C ALA A 64 4.66 -5.41 -4.03
N ILE A 65 3.83 -5.05 -5.01
CA ILE A 65 2.39 -4.79 -4.82
C ILE A 65 1.61 -6.09 -4.58
N GLY A 66 1.89 -7.15 -5.34
CA GLY A 66 1.14 -8.41 -5.28
C GLY A 66 0.98 -9.02 -3.88
N PRO A 67 2.01 -9.06 -3.02
CA PRO A 67 1.90 -9.59 -1.66
C PRO A 67 1.13 -8.71 -0.66
N LEU A 68 0.84 -7.44 -0.99
CA LEU A 68 0.27 -6.48 -0.04
C LEU A 68 -1.18 -6.80 0.37
N PRO A 69 -2.12 -7.17 -0.53
CA PRO A 69 -3.50 -7.44 -0.15
C PRO A 69 -3.65 -8.58 0.87
N GLU A 70 -2.83 -9.63 0.77
CA GLU A 70 -2.81 -10.73 1.74
C GLU A 70 -2.49 -10.22 3.16
N LEU A 71 -1.51 -9.32 3.28
CA LEU A 71 -1.15 -8.70 4.56
C LEU A 71 -2.20 -7.71 5.06
N LEU A 72 -2.99 -7.13 4.16
CA LEU A 72 -4.12 -6.26 4.50
C LEU A 72 -5.29 -7.07 5.10
N GLY A 73 -5.55 -8.27 4.58
CA GLY A 73 -6.57 -9.18 5.12
C GLY A 73 -6.14 -9.86 6.42
N ASN A 74 -4.94 -10.44 6.45
CA ASN A 74 -4.49 -11.36 7.50
C ASN A 74 -3.49 -10.76 8.50
N GLY A 75 -3.16 -9.48 8.36
CA GLY A 75 -2.18 -8.79 9.22
C GLY A 75 -2.71 -8.43 10.60
N THR A 76 -1.78 -8.11 11.51
CA THR A 76 -2.10 -7.43 12.78
C THR A 76 -2.71 -6.05 12.48
N PRO A 77 -3.46 -5.43 13.42
CA PRO A 77 -3.97 -4.08 13.22
C PRO A 77 -2.89 -3.11 12.72
N LEU A 78 -1.70 -3.14 13.34
CA LEU A 78 -0.54 -2.35 12.92
C LEU A 78 -0.06 -2.70 11.51
N GLY A 79 0.05 -3.99 11.19
CA GLY A 79 0.41 -4.47 9.85
C GLY A 79 -0.54 -3.96 8.76
N LYS A 80 -1.85 -4.00 9.02
CA LYS A 80 -2.87 -3.44 8.11
C LYS A 80 -2.64 -1.95 7.89
N ARG A 81 -2.28 -1.19 8.93
CA ARG A 81 -1.95 0.24 8.81
C ARG A 81 -0.74 0.49 7.92
N TYR A 82 0.32 -0.30 8.07
CA TYR A 82 1.51 -0.19 7.25
C TYR A 82 1.25 -0.49 5.79
N VAL A 83 0.49 -1.54 5.52
CA VAL A 83 0.13 -1.93 4.15
C VAL A 83 -0.79 -0.90 3.50
N ALA A 84 -1.81 -0.40 4.21
CA ALA A 84 -2.68 0.67 3.71
C ALA A 84 -1.88 1.93 3.37
N THR A 85 -0.90 2.29 4.20
CA THR A 85 0.00 3.43 3.94
C THR A 85 0.91 3.18 2.73
N ALA A 86 1.41 1.96 2.55
CA ALA A 86 2.21 1.60 1.38
C ALA A 86 1.38 1.69 0.09
N LEU A 87 0.16 1.15 0.08
CA LEU A 87 -0.76 1.24 -1.07
C LEU A 87 -1.15 2.70 -1.37
N PHE A 88 -1.38 3.51 -0.33
CA PHE A 88 -1.59 4.95 -0.47
C PHE A 88 -0.44 5.60 -1.25
N ASN A 89 0.80 5.45 -0.77
CA ASN A 89 1.95 6.05 -1.44
C ASN A 89 2.12 5.51 -2.86
N LEU A 90 2.04 4.19 -3.06
CA LEU A 90 2.22 3.57 -4.38
C LEU A 90 1.16 4.02 -5.39
N SER A 91 -0.09 4.25 -4.95
CA SER A 91 -1.19 4.69 -5.83
C SER A 91 -1.03 6.11 -6.38
N THR A 92 -0.14 6.91 -5.79
CA THR A 92 0.17 8.27 -6.29
C THR A 92 0.90 8.22 -7.64
N CYS A 93 1.55 7.09 -7.96
CA CYS A 93 2.16 6.84 -9.26
C CYS A 93 1.14 6.18 -10.20
N ASN A 94 0.88 6.80 -11.36
CA ASN A 94 -0.13 6.32 -12.30
C ASN A 94 0.20 4.90 -12.82
N GLU A 95 1.48 4.63 -13.04
CA GLU A 95 2.05 3.39 -13.54
C GLU A 95 1.78 2.19 -12.62
N ASN A 96 1.60 2.45 -11.32
CA ASN A 96 1.38 1.40 -10.32
C ASN A 96 -0.10 1.04 -10.17
N ARG A 97 -1.03 1.91 -10.60
CA ARG A 97 -2.47 1.72 -10.39
C ARG A 97 -3.02 0.44 -11.02
N PRO A 98 -2.67 0.07 -12.27
CA PRO A 98 -3.13 -1.19 -12.86
C PRO A 98 -2.70 -2.41 -12.04
N GLU A 99 -1.47 -2.41 -11.50
CA GLU A 99 -0.96 -3.51 -10.69
C GLU A 99 -1.64 -3.57 -9.31
N ILE A 100 -1.96 -2.41 -8.71
CA ILE A 100 -2.76 -2.36 -7.47
C ILE A 100 -4.15 -2.98 -7.71
N VAL A 101 -4.82 -2.64 -8.81
CA VAL A 101 -6.11 -3.24 -9.17
C VAL A 101 -5.97 -4.75 -9.36
N LYS A 102 -5.00 -5.18 -10.18
CA LYS A 102 -4.74 -6.59 -10.49
C LYS A 102 -4.40 -7.43 -9.25
N SER A 103 -3.77 -6.83 -8.23
CA SER A 103 -3.44 -7.52 -6.98
C SER A 103 -4.66 -7.92 -6.16
N GLY A 104 -5.85 -7.40 -6.46
CA GLY A 104 -7.08 -7.63 -5.70
C GLY A 104 -7.21 -6.70 -4.48
N ALA A 105 -6.39 -5.66 -4.37
CA ALA A 105 -6.41 -4.73 -3.24
C ALA A 105 -7.76 -4.00 -3.06
N VAL A 106 -8.53 -3.81 -4.15
CA VAL A 106 -9.77 -3.00 -4.15
C VAL A 106 -10.76 -3.47 -3.09
N LYS A 107 -11.00 -4.78 -2.98
CA LYS A 107 -11.94 -5.32 -1.99
C LYS A 107 -11.49 -5.01 -0.56
N SER A 108 -10.24 -5.29 -0.24
CA SER A 108 -9.68 -5.00 1.09
C SER A 108 -9.63 -3.51 1.41
N LEU A 109 -9.50 -2.64 0.40
CA LEU A 109 -9.58 -1.19 0.58
C LEU A 109 -11.01 -0.73 0.92
N ILE A 110 -12.03 -1.32 0.30
CA ILE A 110 -13.44 -1.04 0.63
C ILE A 110 -13.75 -1.48 2.07
N GLU A 111 -13.26 -2.65 2.50
CA GLU A 111 -13.40 -3.11 3.90
C GLU A 111 -12.74 -2.13 4.90
N LEU A 112 -11.68 -1.41 4.50
CA LEU A 112 -11.03 -0.40 5.33
C LEU A 112 -11.77 0.94 5.39
N MET A 113 -12.90 1.07 4.70
CA MET A 113 -13.78 2.24 4.82
C MET A 113 -14.67 2.18 6.06
N ASP A 114 -14.71 1.06 6.78
CA ASP A 114 -15.33 0.99 8.10
C ASP A 114 -14.61 1.96 9.08
N PRO A 115 -15.31 2.94 9.68
CA PRO A 115 -14.74 3.87 10.65
C PRO A 115 -13.98 3.21 11.82
N ALA A 116 -14.38 2.00 12.22
CA ALA A 116 -13.73 1.24 13.28
C ALA A 116 -12.26 0.89 12.97
N THR A 117 -11.87 0.91 11.69
CA THR A 117 -10.50 0.64 11.25
C THR A 117 -9.56 1.84 11.45
N GLY A 118 -10.11 3.06 11.53
CA GLY A 118 -9.36 4.31 11.55
C GLY A 118 -8.55 4.58 10.27
N MET A 119 -8.95 3.98 9.14
CA MET A 119 -8.23 4.03 7.85
C MET A 119 -9.03 4.59 6.67
N VAL A 120 -10.26 5.06 6.93
CA VAL A 120 -11.20 5.55 5.92
C VAL A 120 -10.55 6.53 4.94
N GLU A 121 -9.90 7.58 5.44
CA GLU A 121 -9.27 8.61 4.60
C GLU A 121 -8.26 8.01 3.60
N LYS A 122 -7.37 7.12 4.06
CA LYS A 122 -6.35 6.51 3.20
C LYS A 122 -6.98 5.56 2.18
N ALA A 123 -7.97 4.78 2.62
CA ALA A 123 -8.70 3.87 1.74
C ALA A 123 -9.39 4.66 0.61
N VAL A 124 -10.12 5.72 0.96
CA VAL A 124 -10.81 6.60 0.00
C VAL A 124 -9.83 7.23 -0.98
N VAL A 125 -8.68 7.75 -0.53
CA VAL A 125 -7.69 8.34 -1.45
C VAL A 125 -7.10 7.30 -2.40
N VAL A 126 -6.81 6.09 -1.93
CA VAL A 126 -6.35 5.01 -2.83
C VAL A 126 -7.43 4.72 -3.87
N LEU A 127 -8.68 4.50 -3.45
CA LEU A 127 -9.80 4.21 -4.35
C LEU A 127 -10.02 5.36 -5.35
N ALA A 128 -9.92 6.62 -4.91
CA ALA A 128 -10.01 7.79 -5.79
C ALA A 128 -8.88 7.80 -6.84
N ASN A 129 -7.65 7.49 -6.45
CA ASN A 129 -6.53 7.33 -7.39
C ASN A 129 -6.80 6.20 -8.39
N LEU A 130 -7.29 5.05 -7.94
CA LEU A 130 -7.62 3.93 -8.83
C LEU A 130 -8.77 4.26 -9.79
N ALA A 131 -9.78 5.03 -9.35
CA ALA A 131 -10.90 5.44 -10.18
C ALA A 131 -10.50 6.33 -11.38
N THR A 132 -9.28 6.86 -11.39
CA THR A 132 -8.76 7.61 -12.56
C THR A 132 -8.56 6.72 -13.80
N ILE A 133 -8.37 5.40 -13.63
CA ILE A 133 -8.17 4.44 -14.73
C ILE A 133 -9.42 3.56 -14.94
N PRO A 134 -9.71 3.10 -16.18
CA PRO A 134 -10.91 2.27 -16.46
C PRO A 134 -11.01 1.01 -15.61
N GLU A 135 -9.91 0.27 -15.46
CA GLU A 135 -9.85 -0.99 -14.71
C GLU A 135 -10.16 -0.78 -13.23
N GLY A 136 -9.71 0.35 -12.67
CA GLY A 136 -10.01 0.71 -11.29
C GLY A 136 -11.48 1.02 -11.08
N ARG A 137 -12.13 1.74 -12.02
CA ARG A 137 -13.58 2.00 -11.94
C ARG A 137 -14.38 0.69 -11.99
N THR A 138 -14.03 -0.20 -12.92
CA THR A 138 -14.66 -1.52 -13.04
C THR A 138 -14.50 -2.31 -11.75
N ALA A 139 -13.28 -2.44 -11.23
CA ALA A 139 -13.02 -3.20 -10.01
C ALA A 139 -13.74 -2.62 -8.78
N ILE A 140 -13.84 -1.29 -8.67
CA ILE A 140 -14.58 -0.64 -7.58
C ILE A 140 -16.07 -0.95 -7.67
N ALA A 141 -16.65 -0.90 -8.87
CA ALA A 141 -18.07 -1.22 -9.08
C ALA A 141 -18.37 -2.69 -8.79
N GLU A 142 -17.52 -3.61 -9.27
CA GLU A 142 -17.66 -5.06 -9.05
C GLU A 142 -17.51 -5.45 -7.57
N ALA A 143 -16.75 -4.67 -6.80
CA ALA A 143 -16.57 -4.87 -5.37
C ALA A 143 -17.62 -4.15 -4.51
N GLU A 144 -18.71 -3.65 -5.12
CA GLU A 144 -19.80 -2.91 -4.43
C GLU A 144 -19.31 -1.65 -3.68
N GLY A 145 -18.18 -1.07 -4.14
CA GLY A 145 -17.53 0.06 -3.48
C GLY A 145 -18.27 1.39 -3.63
N ILE A 146 -19.18 1.51 -4.61
CA ILE A 146 -19.95 2.74 -4.85
C ILE A 146 -20.80 3.10 -3.63
N THR A 147 -21.52 2.13 -3.06
CA THR A 147 -22.37 2.34 -1.88
C THR A 147 -21.55 2.83 -0.69
N HIS A 148 -20.42 2.17 -0.42
CA HIS A 148 -19.50 2.53 0.65
C HIS A 148 -18.91 3.95 0.48
N LEU A 149 -18.60 4.35 -0.77
CA LEU A 149 -18.12 5.70 -1.07
C LEU A 149 -19.18 6.77 -0.86
N VAL A 150 -20.46 6.47 -1.13
CA VAL A 150 -21.57 7.39 -0.81
C VAL A 150 -21.72 7.55 0.69
N GLU A 151 -21.75 6.45 1.44
CA GLU A 151 -21.85 6.47 2.91
C GLU A 151 -20.68 7.26 3.55
N ALA A 152 -19.47 7.12 3.01
CA ALA A 152 -18.31 7.85 3.50
C ALA A 152 -18.42 9.38 3.33
N VAL A 153 -19.21 9.87 2.37
CA VAL A 153 -19.49 11.31 2.20
C VAL A 153 -20.50 11.81 3.23
N GLU A 154 -21.44 10.97 3.66
CA GLU A 154 -22.48 11.34 4.64
C GLU A 154 -21.96 11.42 6.08
N LEU A 155 -20.84 10.76 6.37
CA LEU A 155 -20.20 10.70 7.68
C LEU A 155 -19.08 11.76 7.90
N GLY A 156 -18.73 12.53 6.87
CA GLY A 156 -17.71 13.60 6.91
C GLY A 156 -18.30 14.99 6.96
#